data_AF-A0AAV4IJ46-F1
#
_entry.id   AF-A0AAV4IJ46-F1
#
_cell.length_a   1.000
_cell.length_b   1.000
_cell.length_c   1.000
_cell.angle_alpha   90.00
_cell.angle_beta   90.00
_cell.angle_gamma   90.00
#
_symmetry.space_group_name_H-M   'P 1'
#
loop_
_entity.id
_entity.type
_entity.pdbx_description
1 polymer ?
#
loop_
_entity_poly.entity_id
_entity_poly.type
_entity_poly.pdbx_seq_one_letter_code
_entity_poly.pdbx_strand_id
1 'polypeptide(L)'
;MPLRKVAEEYNVSKSTLHRNVEAKKKDPQKRLVPNYTHRQVFTADEERELAKYMLECSDMFYGLSPKQARELAYEMAVENNKKMPESWIENKAAGKEWLIHFMERNTTLSLRFPEATSLARA
;
A
#
# COMPACT_ATOMS: atom_id res chain seq x y z
N MET A 1 23.21 -29.18 -4.42
CA MET A 1 21.82 -29.57 -4.09
C MET A 1 20.94 -29.42 -5.33
N PRO A 2 20.05 -30.39 -5.63
CA PRO A 2 19.08 -30.24 -6.72
C PRO A 2 17.98 -29.23 -6.35
N LEU A 3 17.61 -28.37 -7.31
CA LEU A 3 16.67 -27.26 -7.13
C LEU A 3 15.29 -27.71 -6.61
N ARG A 4 14.89 -28.95 -6.92
CA ARG A 4 13.64 -29.55 -6.49
C ARG A 4 13.62 -29.89 -4.99
N LYS A 5 14.74 -30.40 -4.47
CA LYS A 5 14.89 -30.72 -3.04
C LYS A 5 14.85 -29.46 -2.17
N VAL A 6 15.49 -28.39 -2.65
CA VAL A 6 15.44 -27.07 -2.00
C VAL A 6 14.03 -26.47 -2.08
N ALA A 7 13.33 -26.61 -3.20
CA ALA A 7 11.95 -26.14 -3.33
C ALA A 7 11.01 -26.82 -2.30
N GLU A 8 11.14 -28.13 -2.11
CA GLU A 8 10.37 -28.91 -1.14
C GLU A 8 10.73 -28.55 0.31
N GLU A 9 12.04 -28.45 0.63
CA GLU A 9 12.54 -28.11 1.97
C GLU A 9 12.07 -26.73 2.45
N TYR A 10 12.03 -25.74 1.56
CA TYR A 10 11.61 -24.37 1.89
C TYR A 10 10.13 -24.12 1.60
N ASN A 11 9.36 -25.13 1.20
CA ASN A 11 7.94 -25.03 0.83
C ASN A 11 7.65 -23.91 -0.19
N VAL A 12 8.55 -23.73 -1.17
CA VAL A 12 8.40 -22.75 -2.26
C VAL A 12 8.27 -23.50 -3.57
N SER A 13 7.39 -23.03 -4.47
CA SER A 13 7.26 -23.67 -5.78
C SER A 13 8.59 -23.67 -6.56
N LYS A 14 8.89 -24.77 -7.25
CA LYS A 14 10.08 -24.89 -8.12
C LYS A 14 10.16 -23.74 -9.13
N SER A 15 9.01 -23.32 -9.67
CA SER A 15 8.89 -22.23 -10.65
C SER A 15 9.29 -20.88 -10.06
N THR A 16 8.84 -20.57 -8.84
CA THR A 16 9.21 -19.34 -8.12
C THR A 16 10.70 -19.33 -7.81
N LEU A 17 11.23 -20.44 -7.30
CA LEU A 17 12.65 -20.57 -6.97
C LEU A 17 13.53 -20.41 -8.23
N HIS A 18 13.17 -21.07 -9.33
CA HIS A 18 13.86 -20.96 -10.62
C HIS A 18 13.87 -19.52 -11.13
N ARG A 19 12.71 -18.84 -11.14
CA ARG A 19 12.60 -17.44 -11.56
C ARG A 19 13.50 -16.52 -10.74
N ASN A 20 13.53 -16.71 -9.42
CA ASN A 20 14.34 -15.91 -8.51
C ASN A 20 15.85 -16.14 -8.70
N VAL A 21 16.26 -17.40 -8.91
CA VAL A 21 17.66 -17.75 -9.21
C VAL A 21 18.11 -17.15 -10.54
N GLU A 22 17.29 -17.22 -11.58
CA GLU A 22 17.61 -16.60 -12.88
C GLU A 22 17.68 -15.06 -12.77
N ALA A 23 16.80 -14.44 -11.98
CA ALA A 23 16.86 -12.99 -11.72
C ALA A 23 18.15 -12.58 -10.99
N LYS A 24 18.61 -13.39 -10.03
CA LYS A 24 19.87 -13.22 -9.29
C LYS A 24 21.12 -13.47 -10.14
N LYS A 25 21.05 -14.38 -11.13
CA LYS A 25 22.16 -14.60 -12.08
C LYS A 25 22.36 -13.41 -13.02
N LYS A 26 21.26 -12.80 -13.47
CA LYS A 26 21.30 -11.60 -14.33
C LYS A 26 21.80 -10.37 -13.58
N ASP A 27 21.38 -10.22 -12.33
CA ASP A 27 21.79 -9.12 -11.48
C ASP A 27 22.08 -9.62 -10.04
N PRO A 28 23.36 -9.74 -9.65
CA PRO A 28 23.74 -10.32 -8.36
C PRO A 28 23.27 -9.50 -7.15
N GLN A 29 23.16 -8.18 -7.33
CA GLN A 29 22.77 -7.21 -6.29
C GLN A 29 21.26 -7.00 -6.21
N LYS A 30 20.48 -7.52 -7.16
CA LYS A 30 19.02 -7.42 -7.16
C LYS A 30 18.42 -7.99 -5.89
N ARG A 31 17.82 -7.10 -5.11
CA ARG A 31 17.04 -7.46 -3.93
C ARG A 31 15.72 -8.08 -4.39
N LEU A 32 15.48 -9.33 -4.00
CA LEU A 32 14.22 -10.02 -4.27
C LEU A 32 13.17 -9.53 -3.28
N VAL A 33 12.58 -8.38 -3.56
CA VAL A 33 11.45 -7.85 -2.77
C VAL A 33 10.13 -8.26 -3.43
N PRO A 34 9.09 -8.58 -2.66
CA PRO A 34 7.77 -8.81 -3.23
C PRO A 34 7.30 -7.53 -3.91
N ASN A 35 6.82 -7.66 -5.15
CA ASN A 35 6.35 -6.51 -5.91
C ASN A 35 4.88 -6.17 -5.55
N TYR A 36 4.70 -5.47 -4.43
CA TYR A 36 3.38 -4.97 -4.01
C TYR A 36 2.89 -3.78 -4.85
N THR A 37 3.75 -3.21 -5.71
CA THR A 37 3.42 -2.00 -6.50
C THR A 37 2.26 -2.20 -7.47
N HIS A 38 1.98 -3.44 -7.92
CA HIS A 38 0.86 -3.71 -8.82
C HIS A 38 -0.53 -3.43 -8.20
N ARG A 39 -0.60 -3.21 -6.88
CA ARG A 39 -1.84 -2.89 -6.15
C ARG A 39 -1.93 -1.42 -5.72
N GLN A 40 -0.93 -0.60 -6.03
CA GLN A 40 -0.96 0.81 -5.70
C GLN A 40 -1.73 1.58 -6.79
N VAL A 41 -2.78 2.28 -6.37
CA VAL A 41 -3.59 3.14 -7.25
C VAL A 41 -2.80 4.38 -7.67
N PHE A 42 -1.96 4.90 -6.76
CA PHE A 42 -1.13 6.09 -6.94
C PHE A 42 0.34 5.73 -7.16
N THR A 43 1.03 6.57 -7.94
CA THR A 43 2.50 6.55 -8.02
C THR A 43 3.11 7.19 -6.78
N ALA A 44 4.41 6.97 -6.54
CA ALA A 44 5.09 7.52 -5.37
C ALA A 44 5.06 9.06 -5.31
N ASP A 45 5.02 9.73 -6.47
CA ASP A 45 4.96 11.19 -6.55
C ASP A 45 3.54 11.72 -6.26
N GLU A 46 2.51 11.08 -6.83
CA GLU A 46 1.10 11.38 -6.52
C GLU A 46 0.81 11.13 -5.03
N GLU A 47 1.37 10.06 -4.46
CA GLU A 47 1.20 9.73 -3.05
C GLU A 47 1.80 10.81 -2.14
N ARG A 48 2.94 11.40 -2.54
CA ARG A 48 3.58 12.51 -1.82
C ARG A 48 2.78 13.79 -1.92
N GLU A 49 2.23 14.09 -3.09
CA GLU A 49 1.38 15.26 -3.30
C GLU A 49 0.09 15.16 -2.47
N LEU A 50 -0.57 14.00 -2.50
CA LEU A 50 -1.73 13.73 -1.67
C LEU A 50 -1.41 13.87 -0.18
N ALA A 51 -0.26 13.34 0.27
CA ALA A 51 0.16 13.46 1.66
C ALA A 51 0.42 14.92 2.07
N LYS A 52 1.04 15.71 1.20
CA LYS A 52 1.24 17.13 1.46
C LYS A 52 -0.10 17.85 1.60
N TYR A 53 -1.03 17.62 0.67
CA TYR A 53 -2.36 18.22 0.72
C TYR A 53 -3.14 17.82 1.98
N MET A 54 -3.10 16.53 2.35
CA MET A 54 -3.73 16.04 3.58
C MET A 54 -3.16 16.70 4.84
N LEU A 55 -1.86 16.98 4.87
CA LEU A 55 -1.21 17.68 5.98
C LEU A 55 -1.68 19.14 6.07
N GLU A 56 -1.72 19.85 4.94
CA GLU A 56 -2.23 21.23 4.88
C GLU A 56 -3.69 21.32 5.33
N CYS A 57 -4.54 20.38 4.90
CA CYS A 57 -5.92 20.28 5.36
C CYS A 57 -6.02 19.97 6.86
N SER A 58 -5.15 19.10 7.38
CA SER A 58 -5.13 18.77 8.80
C SER A 58 -4.80 19.99 9.68
N ASP A 59 -3.86 20.82 9.23
CA ASP A 59 -3.47 22.05 9.94
C ASP A 59 -4.58 23.11 9.89
N MET A 60 -5.32 23.21 8.78
CA MET A 60 -6.41 24.19 8.63
C MET A 60 -7.70 23.82 9.37
N PHE A 61 -8.05 22.53 9.46
CA PHE A 61 -9.39 22.08 9.91
C PHE A 61 -9.41 21.33 11.25
N TYR A 62 -8.43 21.54 12.13
CA TYR A 62 -8.31 20.87 13.44
C TYR A 62 -8.17 19.33 13.34
N GLY A 63 -7.56 18.84 12.26
CA GLY A 63 -7.33 17.43 12.00
C GLY A 63 -8.16 16.87 10.86
N LEU A 64 -7.53 16.06 10.02
CA LEU A 64 -8.21 15.34 8.95
C LEU A 64 -8.76 14.01 9.48
N SER A 65 -10.04 13.72 9.26
CA SER A 65 -10.62 12.43 9.66
C SER A 65 -10.22 11.31 8.68
N PRO A 66 -10.12 10.04 9.12
CA PRO A 66 -9.88 8.90 8.24
C PRO A 66 -10.94 8.72 7.14
N LYS A 67 -12.15 9.25 7.32
CA LYS A 67 -13.20 9.22 6.29
C LYS A 67 -12.90 10.22 5.18
N GLN A 68 -12.62 11.47 5.55
CA GLN A 68 -12.26 12.53 4.60
C GLN A 68 -10.99 12.19 3.82
N ALA A 69 -9.98 11.60 4.46
CA ALA A 69 -8.78 11.15 3.77
C ALA A 69 -9.07 10.12 2.66
N ARG A 70 -10.04 9.23 2.88
CA ARG A 70 -10.45 8.21 1.89
C ARG A 70 -11.30 8.81 0.77
N GLU A 71 -12.14 9.78 1.07
CA GLU A 71 -12.94 10.52 0.09
C GLU A 71 -12.03 11.36 -0.82
N LEU A 72 -11.09 12.11 -0.23
CA LEU A 72 -10.10 12.90 -0.96
C LEU A 72 -9.25 12.04 -1.90
N ALA A 73 -8.81 10.87 -1.43
CA ALA A 73 -8.09 9.93 -2.27
C ALA A 73 -8.94 9.46 -3.46
N TYR A 74 -10.23 9.21 -3.26
CA TYR A 74 -11.12 8.86 -4.36
C TYR A 74 -11.27 10.01 -5.37
N GLU A 75 -11.51 11.24 -4.90
CA GLU A 75 -11.62 12.43 -5.73
C GLU A 75 -10.35 12.65 -6.58
N MET A 76 -9.18 12.59 -5.95
CA MET A 76 -7.90 12.72 -6.65
C MET A 76 -7.72 11.63 -7.71
N ALA A 77 -8.14 10.40 -7.43
CA ALA A 77 -8.06 9.32 -8.40
C ALA A 77 -9.05 9.47 -9.57
N VAL A 78 -10.24 10.04 -9.33
CA VAL A 78 -11.21 10.39 -10.38
C VAL A 78 -10.66 11.49 -11.27
N GLU A 79 -10.15 12.58 -10.70
CA GLU A 79 -9.59 13.71 -11.45
C GLU A 79 -8.38 13.29 -12.28
N ASN A 80 -7.48 12.48 -11.71
CA ASN A 80 -6.31 11.96 -12.41
C ASN A 80 -6.62 10.75 -13.33
N ASN A 81 -7.90 10.42 -13.55
CA ASN A 81 -8.34 9.32 -14.41
C ASN A 81 -7.64 7.98 -14.12
N LYS A 82 -7.41 7.69 -12.84
CA LYS A 82 -6.69 6.49 -12.38
C LYS A 82 -7.60 5.27 -12.43
N LYS A 83 -7.02 4.11 -12.73
CA LYS A 83 -7.71 2.83 -12.59
C LYS A 83 -7.83 2.49 -11.10
N MET A 84 -9.05 2.53 -10.59
CA MET A 84 -9.38 2.20 -9.21
C MET A 84 -10.10 0.86 -9.11
N PRO A 85 -10.04 0.18 -7.96
CA PRO A 85 -10.90 -0.97 -7.67
C PRO A 85 -12.39 -0.57 -7.70
N GLU A 86 -13.26 -1.50 -8.10
CA GLU A 86 -14.73 -1.28 -8.13
C GLU A 86 -15.28 -0.84 -6.76
N SER A 87 -14.73 -1.40 -5.68
CA SER A 87 -15.07 -1.00 -4.30
C SER A 87 -14.90 0.49 -4.02
N TRP A 88 -13.97 1.19 -4.68
CA TRP A 88 -13.80 2.63 -4.51
C TRP A 88 -14.91 3.41 -5.18
N ILE A 89 -15.38 2.94 -6.34
CA ILE A 89 -16.43 3.57 -7.14
C ILE A 89 -17.78 3.39 -6.44
N GLU A 90 -18.08 2.19 -5.96
CA GLU A 90 -19.32 1.90 -5.22
C GLU A 90 -19.44 2.72 -3.94
N ASN A 91 -18.36 2.81 -3.17
CA ASN A 91 -18.35 3.51 -1.89
C ASN A 91 -17.98 5.00 -2.00
N LYS A 92 -17.59 5.47 -3.20
CA LYS A 92 -17.05 6.81 -3.48
C LYS A 92 -15.93 7.21 -2.52
N ALA A 93 -15.15 6.24 -2.07
CA ALA A 93 -14.10 6.42 -1.06
C ALA A 93 -13.09 5.29 -1.17
N ALA A 94 -11.83 5.59 -0.88
CA ALA A 94 -10.81 4.58 -0.79
C ALA A 94 -11.10 3.55 0.32
N GLY A 95 -10.60 2.32 0.12
CA GLY A 95 -10.73 1.25 1.11
C GLY A 95 -10.04 1.58 2.44
N LYS A 96 -10.53 1.01 3.55
CA LYS A 96 -9.87 1.12 4.87
C LYS A 96 -8.44 0.59 4.83
N GLU A 97 -8.25 -0.58 4.23
CA GLU A 97 -6.94 -1.20 4.02
C GLU A 97 -6.00 -0.29 3.25
N TRP A 98 -6.49 0.40 2.21
CA TRP A 98 -5.66 1.32 1.45
C TRP A 98 -5.11 2.45 2.34
N LEU A 99 -5.95 3.02 3.22
CA LEU A 99 -5.54 4.10 4.11
C LEU A 99 -4.48 3.63 5.13
N ILE A 100 -4.62 2.42 5.68
CA ILE A 100 -3.62 1.84 6.59
C ILE A 100 -2.27 1.75 5.89
N HIS A 101 -2.21 1.10 4.73
CA HIS A 101 -0.95 0.96 3.99
C HIS A 101 -0.41 2.31 3.49
N PHE A 102 -1.28 3.27 3.16
CA PHE A 102 -0.89 4.63 2.77
C PHE A 102 -0.20 5.37 3.91
N MET A 103 -0.70 5.25 5.14
CA MET A 103 -0.04 5.83 6.31
C MET A 103 1.26 5.12 6.69
N GLU A 104 1.33 3.79 6.56
CA GLU A 104 2.60 3.06 6.76
C GLU A 104 3.70 3.55 5.81
N ARG A 105 3.34 3.88 4.57
CA ARG A 105 4.26 4.45 3.58
C ARG A 105 4.56 5.93 3.81
N ASN A 106 3.61 6.69 4.35
CA ASN A 106 3.72 8.14 4.58
C ASN A 106 3.67 8.45 6.08
N THR A 107 4.76 8.11 6.79
CA THR A 107 4.87 8.29 8.25
C THR A 107 4.84 9.75 8.71
N THR A 108 4.95 10.71 7.78
CA THR A 108 4.82 12.15 8.04
C THR A 108 3.38 12.58 8.33
N LEU A 109 2.39 11.78 7.93
CA LEU A 109 0.99 12.03 8.22
C LEU A 109 0.62 11.46 9.59
N SER A 110 0.68 12.30 10.63
CA SER A 110 0.07 11.98 11.93
C SER A 110 -1.44 12.26 11.90
N LEU A 111 -2.19 11.49 11.11
CA LEU A 111 -3.63 11.42 11.23
C LEU A 111 -3.97 10.82 12.60
N ARG A 112 -4.75 11.52 13.42
CA ARG A 112 -5.24 10.97 14.69
C ARG A 112 -6.20 9.83 14.38
N PHE A 113 -5.69 8.63 14.20
CA PHE A 113 -6.51 7.44 14.21
C PHE A 113 -6.94 7.18 15.65
N PRO A 114 -8.25 7.02 15.94
CA PRO A 114 -8.63 6.30 17.13
C PRO A 114 -8.10 4.88 16.95
N GLU A 115 -7.05 4.52 17.69
CA GLU A 115 -6.65 3.12 17.82
C GLU A 115 -7.88 2.34 18.27
N ALA A 116 -8.21 1.25 17.58
CA ALA A 116 -9.15 0.30 18.11
C ALA A 116 -8.51 -0.30 19.36
N THR A 117 -8.91 0.17 20.54
CA THR A 117 -8.77 -0.57 21.78
C THR A 117 -9.39 -1.94 21.55
N SER A 118 -8.54 -2.93 21.29
CA SER A 118 -8.92 -4.32 21.36
C SER A 118 -9.49 -4.54 22.75
N LEU A 119 -10.82 -4.69 22.82
CA LEU A 119 -11.55 -4.95 24.04
C LEU A 119 -11.34 -6.41 24.45
N ALA A 120 -10.08 -6.78 24.69
CA ALA A 120 -9.68 -7.99 25.38
C ALA A 120 -9.17 -7.61 26.78
N ARG A 121 -10.08 -7.06 27.58
CA ARG A 121 -10.01 -7.09 29.04
C ARG A 121 -11.34 -7.62 29.54
N ALA A 122 -11.40 -8.93 29.71
CA ALA A 122 -12.27 -9.63 30.65
C ALA A 122 -11.48 -10.84 31.18
#